data_AF-A0A955V5G4-F1
#
_entry.id   AF-A0A955V5G4-F1
#
_cell.length_a   1.000
_cell.length_b   1.000
_cell.length_c   1.000
_cell.angle_alpha   90.00
_cell.angle_beta   90.00
_cell.angle_gamma   90.00
#
_symmetry.space_group_name_H-M   'P 1'
#
loop_
_entity.id
_entity.type
_entity.pdbx_description
1 polymer ?
#
loop_
_entity_poly.entity_id
_entity_poly.type
_entity_poly.pdbx_seq_one_letter_code
_entity_poly.pdbx_strand_id
1 'polypeptide(L)'
;MIAIRTPLGRLAALACSCSLLLAACGDDAATGTAADALFDDVADTLADTGAPPDTAAAPVCGDGVTEAPERCDDGAADNGTYGHCAAGCGGPGPRCGDGVTDDDEGEICDDGDGVNGTYGHCGAACTSLAPRCGNGFVDDASEACDDGDELNGAYGFCRADCGGPGPACGDG
;
A
#
# COMPACT_ATOMS: atom_id res chain seq x y z
N MET A 1 -9.73 44.92 -39.57
CA MET A 1 -8.49 45.70 -39.76
C MET A 1 -7.86 45.94 -38.41
N ILE A 2 -6.65 45.44 -38.21
CA ILE A 2 -5.49 46.04 -37.52
C ILE A 2 -4.59 44.88 -37.09
N ALA A 3 -3.45 44.81 -37.77
CA ALA A 3 -2.33 43.95 -37.48
C ALA A 3 -1.32 44.75 -36.66
N ILE A 4 -0.75 44.16 -35.60
CA ILE A 4 0.54 44.57 -35.00
C ILE A 4 1.14 43.28 -34.40
N ARG A 5 1.98 42.53 -35.13
CA ARG A 5 3.46 42.56 -35.15
C ARG A 5 4.13 42.50 -33.75
N THR A 6 4.88 41.40 -33.58
CA THR A 6 5.83 40.93 -32.54
C THR A 6 6.95 41.93 -32.17
N PRO A 7 7.71 41.72 -31.06
CA PRO A 7 8.96 40.92 -31.09
C PRO A 7 9.20 40.05 -29.82
N LEU A 8 9.66 38.80 -29.97
CA LEU A 8 11.07 38.36 -29.76
C LEU A 8 11.71 38.81 -28.43
N GLY A 9 11.75 37.88 -27.46
CA GLY A 9 12.68 37.89 -26.33
C GLY A 9 13.47 36.58 -26.29
N ARG A 10 14.70 36.61 -26.83
CA ARG A 10 15.75 35.60 -26.63
C ARG A 10 16.47 35.91 -25.33
N LEU A 11 16.83 34.91 -24.52
CA LEU A 11 17.96 34.83 -23.56
C LEU A 11 17.69 33.59 -22.68
N ALA A 12 18.57 32.64 -22.40
CA ALA A 12 19.91 32.33 -22.86
C ALA A 12 20.13 30.83 -22.51
N ALA A 13 20.82 30.10 -23.38
CA ALA A 13 21.25 28.74 -23.13
C ALA A 13 22.32 28.71 -22.03
N LEU A 14 22.10 27.93 -20.97
CA LEU A 14 23.12 27.62 -19.98
C LEU A 14 23.89 26.38 -20.47
N ALA A 15 24.96 26.63 -21.23
CA ALA A 15 25.88 25.59 -21.67
C ALA A 15 26.76 25.16 -20.50
N CYS A 16 26.65 23.91 -20.09
CA CYS A 16 27.63 23.22 -19.25
C CYS A 16 28.87 22.94 -20.10
N SER A 17 29.84 23.85 -20.06
CA SER A 17 31.14 23.70 -20.70
C SER A 17 32.12 23.06 -19.73
N CYS A 18 32.22 21.74 -19.77
CA CYS A 18 33.33 21.00 -19.18
C CYS A 18 34.33 20.68 -20.29
N SER A 19 35.45 21.42 -20.38
CA SER A 19 36.62 21.01 -21.17
C SER A 19 37.89 21.79 -20.81
N LEU A 20 38.85 21.02 -20.29
CA LEU A 20 40.31 21.14 -20.33
C LEU A 20 41.00 22.30 -19.60
N LEU A 21 41.70 21.97 -18.50
CA LEU A 21 43.16 22.10 -18.39
C LEU A 21 43.71 21.33 -17.18
N LEU A 22 44.75 20.54 -17.43
CA LEU A 22 45.62 19.85 -16.48
C LEU A 22 46.07 20.79 -15.34
N ALA A 23 45.85 20.39 -14.09
CA ALA A 23 46.69 20.78 -12.96
C ALA A 23 47.06 19.53 -12.18
N ALA A 24 48.36 19.26 -12.16
CA ALA A 24 49.00 18.12 -11.55
C ALA A 24 49.18 18.31 -10.03
N CYS A 25 49.33 17.17 -9.36
CA CYS A 25 50.12 16.89 -8.14
C CYS A 25 50.15 17.94 -7.01
N GLY A 26 49.55 17.59 -5.88
CA GLY A 26 50.01 18.03 -4.56
C GLY A 26 50.71 16.84 -3.89
N ASP A 27 52.03 16.93 -3.77
CA ASP A 27 52.91 15.96 -3.13
C ASP A 27 52.99 16.24 -1.61
N ASP A 28 52.29 15.45 -0.79
CA ASP A 28 52.60 15.39 0.65
C ASP A 28 53.80 14.46 0.86
N ALA A 29 54.99 15.08 0.84
CA ALA A 29 56.27 14.45 1.16
C ALA A 29 56.32 14.04 2.64
N ALA A 30 55.88 12.81 2.94
CA ALA A 30 56.22 12.13 4.18
C ALA A 30 57.72 11.78 4.17
N THR A 31 58.50 12.55 4.93
CA THR A 31 59.89 12.23 5.26
C THR A 31 59.91 11.11 6.30
N GLY A 32 59.98 9.86 5.84
CA GLY A 32 60.16 8.69 6.70
C GLY A 32 61.32 7.86 6.19
N THR A 33 62.52 8.12 6.69
CA THR A 33 63.69 7.27 6.46
C THR A 33 63.48 5.90 7.10
N ALA A 34 63.53 4.85 6.30
CA ALA A 34 63.51 3.48 6.76
C ALA A 34 64.83 3.12 7.48
N ALA A 35 64.73 2.53 8.68
CA ALA A 35 65.74 1.62 9.23
C ALA A 35 65.10 0.77 10.34
N ASP A 36 64.91 -0.52 10.02
CA ASP A 36 65.02 -1.69 10.90
C ASP A 36 64.66 -1.57 12.40
N ALA A 37 63.52 -2.18 12.75
CA ALA A 37 63.40 -2.94 14.00
C ALA A 37 62.39 -4.09 13.80
N LEU A 38 62.90 -5.25 13.41
CA LEU A 38 62.24 -6.54 13.55
C LEU A 38 62.28 -6.96 15.03
N PHE A 39 61.22 -6.70 15.80
CA PHE A 39 60.92 -7.43 17.04
C PHE A 39 59.39 -7.43 17.30
N ASP A 40 58.78 -8.55 16.94
CA ASP A 40 57.79 -9.31 17.72
C ASP A 40 57.08 -8.57 18.87
N ASP A 41 55.84 -8.13 18.65
CA ASP A 41 54.70 -8.65 19.41
C ASP A 41 53.38 -8.24 18.73
N VAL A 42 52.43 -9.16 18.80
CA VAL A 42 51.25 -9.23 17.95
C VAL A 42 50.25 -8.13 18.31
N ALA A 43 50.32 -6.98 17.63
CA ALA A 43 49.25 -5.98 17.64
C ALA A 43 48.06 -6.45 16.78
N ASP A 44 47.49 -7.61 17.10
CA ASP A 44 46.29 -8.10 16.42
C ASP A 44 45.52 -9.15 17.23
N THR A 45 45.20 -8.85 18.50
CA THR A 45 44.23 -9.67 19.27
C THR A 45 43.31 -8.84 20.17
N LEU A 46 42.92 -7.62 19.77
CA LEU A 46 41.87 -6.86 20.47
C LEU A 46 41.01 -6.01 19.52
N ALA A 47 40.36 -6.65 18.55
CA ALA A 47 39.01 -6.32 18.05
C ALA A 47 38.56 -7.27 16.91
N ASP A 48 38.91 -8.55 16.97
CA ASP A 48 38.16 -9.59 16.24
C ASP A 48 37.06 -10.14 17.16
N THR A 49 36.07 -9.29 17.45
CA THR A 49 34.72 -9.82 17.52
C THR A 49 34.20 -9.76 16.10
N GLY A 50 34.21 -10.89 15.39
CA GLY A 50 33.52 -11.10 14.11
C GLY A 50 32.00 -10.90 14.20
N ALA A 51 31.55 -9.82 14.83
CA ALA A 51 30.29 -9.19 14.56
C ALA A 51 30.44 -8.42 13.23
N PRO A 52 29.47 -8.51 12.30
CA PRO A 52 29.38 -7.50 11.25
C PRO A 52 29.36 -6.10 11.90
N PRO A 53 29.76 -5.03 11.20
CA PRO A 53 29.66 -3.69 11.79
C PRO A 53 28.26 -3.52 12.36
N ASP A 54 28.17 -3.33 13.68
CA ASP A 54 26.95 -3.13 14.48
C ASP A 54 26.29 -1.77 14.17
N THR A 55 26.33 -1.37 12.89
CA THR A 55 25.57 -0.25 12.32
C THR A 55 24.34 -0.75 11.58
N ALA A 56 23.84 -1.95 11.89
CA ALA A 56 22.44 -2.24 11.65
C ALA A 56 21.67 -1.27 12.58
N ALA A 57 21.17 -0.18 12.01
CA ALA A 57 20.29 0.72 12.73
C ALA A 57 19.18 -0.13 13.37
N ALA A 58 18.76 0.21 14.59
CA ALA A 58 17.59 -0.44 15.16
C ALA A 58 16.42 -0.23 14.20
N PRO A 59 15.56 -1.25 13.97
CA PRO A 59 14.42 -1.13 13.07
C PRO A 59 13.54 0.06 13.49
N VAL A 60 13.16 0.89 12.53
CA VAL A 60 12.42 2.14 12.77
C VAL A 60 11.09 2.13 12.05
N CYS A 61 10.02 2.02 12.82
CA CYS A 61 8.68 2.12 12.27
C CYS A 61 8.42 3.49 11.66
N GLY A 62 8.10 3.50 10.37
CA GLY A 62 7.81 4.69 9.58
C GLY A 62 8.95 5.14 8.68
N ASP A 63 10.04 4.38 8.56
CA ASP A 63 11.12 4.66 7.61
C ASP A 63 10.87 4.06 6.21
N GLY A 64 9.82 3.25 6.09
CA GLY A 64 9.37 2.63 4.84
C GLY A 64 10.14 1.35 4.49
N VAL A 65 10.89 0.79 5.43
CA VAL A 65 11.62 -0.47 5.28
C VAL A 65 11.11 -1.46 6.31
N THR A 66 10.44 -2.52 5.86
CA THR A 66 9.95 -3.56 6.78
C THR A 66 11.11 -4.40 7.31
N GLU A 67 11.40 -4.24 8.60
CA GLU A 67 12.45 -4.98 9.31
C GLU A 67 11.90 -5.65 10.58
N ALA A 68 12.35 -6.86 10.91
CA ALA A 68 11.87 -7.53 12.13
C ALA A 68 12.21 -6.68 13.37
N PRO A 69 11.24 -6.42 14.29
CA PRO A 69 10.00 -7.16 14.51
C PRO A 69 8.74 -6.61 13.80
N GLU A 70 8.88 -5.65 12.90
CA GLU A 70 7.77 -5.08 12.13
C GLU A 70 7.16 -6.13 11.20
N ARG A 71 5.86 -6.00 10.96
CA ARG A 71 5.14 -6.84 10.01
C ARG A 71 4.87 -6.14 8.69
N CYS A 72 4.92 -4.83 8.70
CA CYS A 72 4.79 -3.96 7.56
C CYS A 72 5.33 -2.56 7.95
N ASP A 73 5.73 -1.76 6.97
CA ASP A 73 6.03 -0.34 7.16
C ASP A 73 5.74 0.40 5.84
N ASP A 74 4.67 1.20 5.82
CA ASP A 74 4.28 2.02 4.67
C ASP A 74 4.88 3.44 4.77
N GLY A 75 5.67 3.71 5.80
CA GLY A 75 6.27 5.01 6.08
C GLY A 75 5.42 5.88 7.02
N ALA A 76 6.07 6.86 7.66
CA ALA A 76 5.46 7.65 8.74
C ALA A 76 4.25 8.49 8.32
N ALA A 77 4.07 8.76 7.02
CA ALA A 77 2.92 9.52 6.52
C ALA A 77 1.67 8.65 6.34
N ASP A 78 1.85 7.37 6.02
CA ASP A 78 0.78 6.45 5.67
C ASP A 78 0.46 5.50 6.84
N ASN A 79 1.43 5.17 7.68
CA ASN A 79 1.21 4.37 8.89
C ASN A 79 0.16 5.03 9.80
N GLY A 80 -0.84 4.25 10.20
CA GLY A 80 -1.98 4.68 11.01
C GLY A 80 -3.13 5.26 10.20
N THR A 81 -3.03 5.29 8.86
CA THR A 81 -4.13 5.65 7.98
C THR A 81 -4.86 4.41 7.46
N TYR A 82 -6.08 4.60 7.00
CA TYR A 82 -6.94 3.51 6.54
C TYR A 82 -6.36 2.80 5.30
N GLY A 83 -6.34 1.48 5.31
CA GLY A 83 -5.77 0.65 4.25
C GLY A 83 -4.25 0.46 4.34
N HIS A 84 -3.59 1.03 5.35
CA HIS A 84 -2.15 0.99 5.56
C HIS A 84 -1.78 0.24 6.84
N CYS A 85 -0.49 0.13 7.13
CA CYS A 85 0.01 -0.36 8.41
C CYS A 85 -0.60 0.36 9.60
N ALA A 86 -0.73 -0.37 10.71
CA ALA A 86 -1.00 0.27 12.00
C ALA A 86 0.16 1.21 12.36
N ALA A 87 -0.14 2.27 13.12
CA ALA A 87 0.84 3.31 13.48
C ALA A 87 2.11 2.78 14.17
N GLY A 88 2.06 1.57 14.74
CA GLY A 88 3.20 0.91 15.38
C GLY A 88 3.88 -0.19 14.55
N CYS A 89 3.58 -0.31 13.25
CA CYS A 89 4.16 -1.30 12.32
C CYS A 89 4.00 -2.78 12.76
N GLY A 90 3.16 -3.04 13.76
CA GLY A 90 2.93 -4.37 14.32
C GLY A 90 2.05 -5.25 13.43
N GLY A 91 1.51 -4.70 12.34
CA GLY A 91 0.56 -5.34 11.44
C GLY A 91 -0.23 -4.32 10.62
N PRO A 92 -1.17 -4.79 9.79
CA PRO A 92 -2.11 -3.93 9.10
C PRO A 92 -2.95 -3.12 10.10
N GLY A 93 -3.27 -1.88 9.72
CA GLY A 93 -4.20 -1.00 10.42
C GLY A 93 -5.64 -1.22 9.95
N PRO A 94 -6.54 -0.27 10.28
CA PRO A 94 -7.95 -0.30 9.90
C PRO A 94 -8.10 -0.41 8.37
N ARG A 95 -8.96 -1.30 7.88
CA ARG A 95 -9.12 -1.61 6.45
C ARG A 95 -10.35 -2.45 6.18
N CYS A 96 -10.94 -2.27 5.01
CA CYS A 96 -11.97 -3.18 4.51
C CYS A 96 -11.46 -4.61 4.44
N GLY A 97 -12.14 -5.50 5.15
CA GLY A 97 -11.83 -6.91 5.29
C GLY A 97 -11.20 -7.28 6.64
N ASP A 98 -11.03 -6.35 7.57
CA ASP A 98 -10.60 -6.69 8.94
C ASP A 98 -11.75 -7.13 9.86
N GLY A 99 -12.99 -7.00 9.37
CA GLY A 99 -14.21 -7.43 10.06
C GLY A 99 -14.70 -6.41 11.09
N VAL A 100 -14.16 -5.19 11.07
CA VAL A 100 -14.65 -4.04 11.83
C VAL A 100 -15.18 -3.02 10.82
N THR A 101 -16.36 -2.46 11.08
CA THR A 101 -16.91 -1.40 10.23
C THR A 101 -16.39 -0.05 10.69
N ASP A 102 -15.54 0.56 9.87
CA ASP A 102 -14.95 1.88 10.08
C ASP A 102 -15.76 2.98 9.37
N ASP A 103 -16.87 3.41 10.01
CA ASP A 103 -17.82 4.39 9.45
C ASP A 103 -17.15 5.75 9.12
N ASP A 104 -16.18 6.19 9.92
CA ASP A 104 -15.48 7.47 9.75
C ASP A 104 -14.57 7.47 8.49
N GLU A 105 -14.20 6.28 8.01
CA GLU A 105 -13.39 5.99 6.84
C GLU A 105 -14.25 5.70 5.60
N GLY A 106 -15.57 5.70 5.75
CA GLY A 106 -16.55 5.56 4.67
C GLY A 106 -16.99 4.13 4.40
N GLU A 107 -16.68 3.19 5.29
CA GLU A 107 -17.30 1.87 5.25
C GLU A 107 -18.77 1.96 5.63
N ILE A 108 -19.59 1.07 5.04
CA ILE A 108 -20.99 0.90 5.44
C ILE A 108 -21.23 -0.47 6.08
N CYS A 109 -20.28 -1.39 5.91
CA CYS A 109 -20.28 -2.73 6.46
C CYS A 109 -18.90 -3.37 6.21
N ASP A 110 -18.53 -4.35 7.03
CA ASP A 110 -17.37 -5.21 6.78
C ASP A 110 -17.66 -6.63 7.28
N ASP A 111 -17.81 -7.59 6.37
CA ASP A 111 -18.03 -9.02 6.69
C ASP A 111 -16.70 -9.81 6.80
N GLY A 112 -15.57 -9.14 6.57
CA GLY A 112 -14.23 -9.68 6.65
C GLY A 112 -13.63 -10.16 5.32
N ASP A 113 -12.31 -10.34 5.37
CA ASP A 113 -11.47 -10.76 4.24
C ASP A 113 -11.97 -12.09 3.65
N GLY A 114 -12.18 -12.09 2.33
CA GLY A 114 -12.66 -13.25 1.57
C GLY A 114 -14.16 -13.50 1.62
N VAL A 115 -14.90 -12.76 2.46
CA VAL A 115 -16.37 -12.75 2.46
C VAL A 115 -16.88 -11.50 1.74
N ASN A 116 -16.22 -10.35 1.94
CA ASN A 116 -16.51 -9.15 1.18
C ASN A 116 -16.37 -9.40 -0.33
N GLY A 117 -17.34 -8.87 -1.08
CA GLY A 117 -17.48 -9.05 -2.52
C GLY A 117 -18.21 -10.32 -2.93
N THR A 118 -18.61 -11.18 -1.99
CA THR A 118 -19.43 -12.35 -2.28
C THR A 118 -20.93 -12.05 -2.19
N TYR A 119 -21.74 -12.84 -2.86
CA TYR A 119 -23.19 -12.63 -2.93
C TYR A 119 -23.83 -12.69 -1.53
N GLY A 120 -24.69 -11.74 -1.21
CA GLY A 120 -25.35 -11.62 0.10
C GLY A 120 -24.55 -10.88 1.16
N HIS A 121 -23.34 -10.41 0.83
CA HIS A 121 -22.41 -9.80 1.77
C HIS A 121 -22.10 -8.33 1.43
N CYS A 122 -21.19 -7.73 2.19
CA CYS A 122 -20.58 -6.46 1.82
C CYS A 122 -19.97 -6.50 0.42
N GLY A 123 -19.97 -5.36 -0.26
CA GLY A 123 -19.21 -5.16 -1.48
C GLY A 123 -17.71 -5.27 -1.20
N ALA A 124 -16.91 -5.59 -2.23
CA ALA A 124 -15.47 -5.83 -2.07
C ALA A 124 -14.67 -4.65 -1.51
N ALA A 125 -15.23 -3.44 -1.57
CA ALA A 125 -14.62 -2.21 -1.06
C ALA A 125 -15.33 -1.66 0.19
N CYS A 126 -16.23 -2.42 0.82
CA CYS A 126 -16.98 -2.04 2.04
C CYS A 126 -17.81 -0.75 1.95
N THR A 127 -17.86 -0.10 0.79
CA THR A 127 -18.60 1.16 0.52
C THR A 127 -19.99 0.93 -0.06
N SER A 128 -20.36 -0.34 -0.29
CA SER A 128 -21.64 -0.77 -0.85
C SER A 128 -21.91 -2.21 -0.43
N LEU A 129 -23.14 -2.70 -0.65
CA LEU A 129 -23.47 -4.12 -0.53
C LEU A 129 -23.22 -4.81 -1.88
N ALA A 130 -22.81 -6.08 -1.83
CA ALA A 130 -22.74 -6.92 -3.02
C ALA A 130 -24.16 -7.26 -3.54
N PRO A 131 -24.27 -7.79 -4.78
CA PRO A 131 -25.43 -8.54 -5.25
C PRO A 131 -26.05 -9.41 -4.15
N ARG A 132 -27.38 -9.39 -4.00
CA ARG A 132 -28.09 -10.19 -3.02
C ARG A 132 -29.58 -10.32 -3.36
N CYS A 133 -30.13 -11.46 -3.02
CA CYS A 133 -31.56 -11.69 -3.04
C CYS A 133 -32.29 -10.70 -2.12
N GLY A 134 -33.31 -10.04 -2.66
CA GLY A 134 -34.13 -9.06 -1.97
C GLY A 134 -33.71 -7.61 -2.23
N ASN A 135 -32.67 -7.37 -3.04
CA ASN A 135 -32.32 -6.01 -3.44
C ASN A 135 -33.23 -5.47 -4.57
N GLY A 136 -34.09 -6.32 -5.15
CA GLY A 136 -35.05 -5.99 -6.20
C GLY A 136 -34.44 -5.99 -7.61
N PHE A 137 -33.25 -6.56 -7.76
CA PHE A 137 -32.56 -6.72 -9.03
C PHE A 137 -32.14 -8.17 -9.21
N VAL A 138 -32.22 -8.66 -10.44
CA VAL A 138 -31.65 -9.97 -10.80
C VAL A 138 -30.22 -9.71 -11.27
N ASP A 139 -29.28 -9.74 -10.34
CA ASP A 139 -27.87 -9.35 -10.54
C ASP A 139 -26.86 -10.49 -10.31
N ASP A 140 -27.32 -11.66 -9.85
CA ASP A 140 -26.53 -12.89 -9.78
C ASP A 140 -27.13 -14.03 -10.64
N ALA A 141 -26.27 -14.95 -11.10
CA ALA A 141 -26.70 -16.10 -11.91
C ALA A 141 -27.55 -17.11 -11.12
N SER A 142 -27.49 -17.08 -9.79
CA SER A 142 -28.33 -17.90 -8.90
C SER A 142 -29.75 -17.34 -8.72
N GLU A 143 -30.00 -16.08 -9.10
CA GLU A 143 -31.30 -15.45 -9.03
C GLU A 143 -32.09 -15.70 -10.32
N ALA A 144 -33.27 -16.31 -10.17
CA ALA A 144 -34.21 -16.46 -11.28
C ALA A 144 -35.23 -15.30 -11.33
N CYS A 145 -35.45 -14.65 -10.19
CA CYS A 145 -36.24 -13.43 -10.04
C CYS A 145 -35.93 -12.77 -8.69
N ASP A 146 -36.18 -11.48 -8.55
CA ASP A 146 -36.10 -10.76 -7.28
C ASP A 146 -37.15 -9.63 -7.25
N ASP A 147 -38.16 -9.76 -6.40
CA ASP A 147 -39.22 -8.77 -6.21
C ASP A 147 -38.93 -7.84 -5.01
N GLY A 148 -37.78 -7.98 -4.37
CA GLY A 148 -37.33 -7.22 -3.21
C GLY A 148 -37.65 -7.88 -1.86
N ASP A 149 -36.94 -7.44 -0.81
CA ASP A 149 -36.99 -7.98 0.57
C ASP A 149 -38.42 -8.06 1.13
N GLU A 150 -39.30 -7.12 0.75
CA GLU A 150 -40.69 -7.06 1.25
C GLU A 150 -41.66 -8.03 0.55
N LEU A 151 -41.36 -8.42 -0.69
CA LEU A 151 -42.26 -9.23 -1.53
C LEU A 151 -41.76 -10.66 -1.74
N ASN A 152 -40.45 -10.89 -1.68
CA ASN A 152 -39.90 -12.23 -1.76
C ASN A 152 -40.49 -13.14 -0.65
N GLY A 153 -40.97 -14.31 -1.04
CA GLY A 153 -41.68 -15.26 -0.19
C GLY A 153 -43.21 -15.06 -0.11
N ALA A 154 -43.74 -13.97 -0.65
CA ALA A 154 -45.19 -13.77 -0.73
C ALA A 154 -45.83 -14.56 -1.89
N TYR A 155 -47.13 -14.87 -1.74
CA TYR A 155 -47.89 -15.58 -2.77
C TYR A 155 -47.99 -14.74 -4.06
N GLY A 156 -47.59 -15.34 -5.18
CA GLY A 156 -47.55 -14.67 -6.49
C GLY A 156 -46.27 -13.86 -6.78
N PHE A 157 -45.29 -13.90 -5.88
CA PHE A 157 -43.97 -13.25 -6.03
C PHE A 157 -42.85 -14.29 -6.02
N CYS A 158 -41.61 -13.85 -6.13
CA CYS A 158 -40.42 -14.70 -5.99
C CYS A 158 -40.39 -15.50 -4.69
N ARG A 159 -39.68 -16.62 -4.69
CA ARG A 159 -39.32 -17.32 -3.45
C ARG A 159 -38.40 -16.46 -2.60
N ALA A 160 -38.39 -16.72 -1.30
CA ALA A 160 -37.53 -16.00 -0.35
C ALA A 160 -36.02 -16.17 -0.62
N ASP A 161 -35.64 -17.19 -1.40
CA ASP A 161 -34.26 -17.46 -1.80
C ASP A 161 -33.93 -16.97 -3.23
N CYS A 162 -34.86 -16.27 -3.90
CA CYS A 162 -34.75 -15.82 -5.29
C CYS A 162 -34.49 -16.94 -6.31
N GLY A 163 -34.58 -18.21 -5.89
CA GLY A 163 -34.29 -19.38 -6.73
C GLY A 163 -35.36 -19.67 -7.78
N GLY A 164 -36.42 -18.85 -7.83
CA GLY A 164 -37.49 -18.95 -8.81
C GLY A 164 -38.78 -18.29 -8.35
N PRO A 165 -39.81 -18.34 -9.21
CA PRO A 165 -41.16 -17.94 -8.84
C PRO A 165 -41.64 -18.73 -7.62
N GLY A 166 -42.23 -18.01 -6.67
CA GLY A 166 -42.97 -18.59 -5.54
C GLY A 166 -44.30 -19.18 -5.99
N PRO A 167 -45.06 -19.77 -5.06
CA PRO A 167 -46.37 -20.34 -5.35
C PRO A 167 -47.31 -19.27 -5.92
N ALA A 168 -47.99 -19.60 -7.01
CA ALA A 168 -48.93 -18.73 -7.68
C ALA A 168 -50.23 -19.45 -8.05
N CYS A 169 -51.22 -18.66 -8.49
CA CYS A 169 -52.49 -19.20 -8.94
C CYS A 169 -52.29 -20.02 -10.22
N GLY A 170 -52.71 -21.28 -10.21
CA GLY A 170 -52.66 -22.17 -11.39
C GLY A 170 -51.56 -23.24 -11.34
N ASP A 171 -50.80 -23.33 -10.25
CA ASP A 171 -49.73 -24.33 -10.09
C ASP A 171 -50.21 -25.76 -9.74
N GLY A 172 -51.54 -25.99 -9.66
CA GLY A 172 -52.13 -27.32 -9.41
C GLY A 172 -53.51 -27.30 -8.79
#